data_AF-A0A4Y2NZE9-F1
#
_entry.id   AF-A0A4Y2NZE9-F1
#
_cell.length_a   1.000
_cell.length_b   1.000
_cell.length_c   1.000
_cell.angle_alpha   90.00
_cell.angle_beta   90.00
_cell.angle_gamma   90.00
#
_symmetry.space_group_name_H-M   'P 1'
#
loop_
_entity.id
_entity.type
_entity.pdbx_description
1 polymer ?
#
loop_
_entity_poly.entity_id
_entity_poly.type
_entity_poly.pdbx_seq_one_letter_code
_entity_poly.pdbx_strand_id
1 'polypeptide(L)'
;MDQYQHLCRIAGKTWGINKNIGRLLYKTVIERILCYGAAAWGHNMTSRFQKKLDSIQRLFLLYIAGAYRTTPTAALQVVTGLQSLHPVANPGFGPTDYESKSSRIHIHPNFLLHNQISFAENHIDSGVKAIYTDGSKTDEGTGSIYCILENYRIIASWQGKLDRSNSVFQAEILAIRMAIEAASSLHRPIKMAILNPKSHHSIAREIQILLLSHKHIHLRWLKAHVGYSGNECPDQLAKEAITKGDPFFLPKPLSYLKAEIKSAAFKHLARQMG
;
A
#
# COMPACT_ATOMS: atom_id res chain seq x y z
N MET A 1 12.44 15.70 21.77
CA MET A 1 13.23 16.51 22.72
C MET A 1 13.89 15.61 23.75
N ASP A 2 13.15 14.68 24.32
CA ASP A 2 13.63 13.74 25.36
C ASP A 2 14.83 12.89 24.92
N GLN A 3 14.86 12.39 23.69
CA GLN A 3 16.00 11.62 23.17
C GLN A 3 17.31 12.42 23.06
N TYR A 4 17.24 13.73 22.77
CA TYR A 4 18.41 14.61 22.77
C TYR A 4 18.95 14.79 24.19
N GLN A 5 18.06 14.95 25.17
CA GLN A 5 18.43 15.08 26.59
C GLN A 5 19.04 13.78 27.13
N HIS A 6 18.52 12.61 26.73
CA HIS A 6 19.11 11.31 27.08
C HIS A 6 20.52 11.13 26.49
N LEU A 7 20.73 11.51 25.22
CA LEU A 7 22.06 11.53 24.60
C LEU A 7 23.04 12.44 25.35
N CYS A 8 22.61 13.68 25.64
CA CYS A 8 23.40 14.63 26.43
C CYS A 8 23.78 14.08 27.82
N ARG A 9 22.90 13.29 28.44
CA ARG A 9 23.13 12.72 29.78
C ARG A 9 24.14 11.58 29.78
N ILE A 10 24.24 10.82 28.69
CA ILE A 10 25.19 9.70 28.53
C ILE A 10 26.62 10.21 28.29
N ALA A 11 26.78 11.42 27.76
CA ALA A 11 28.09 11.94 27.32
C ALA A 11 29.00 12.56 28.39
N GLY A 12 28.61 12.55 29.68
CA GLY A 12 29.47 13.08 30.75
C GLY A 12 29.74 14.60 30.66
N LYS A 13 30.30 15.18 31.73
CA LYS A 13 30.52 16.63 31.87
C LYS A 13 31.89 17.13 31.38
N THR A 14 32.83 16.23 31.07
CA THR A 14 34.24 16.60 30.82
C THR A 14 34.78 16.14 29.47
N TRP A 15 34.24 15.07 28.88
CA TRP A 15 34.61 14.58 27.55
C TRP A 15 33.36 14.07 26.84
N GLY A 16 32.87 14.84 25.86
CA GLY A 16 31.70 14.44 25.07
C GLY A 16 31.90 13.11 24.32
N ILE A 17 30.80 12.50 23.87
CA ILE A 17 30.81 11.29 23.03
C ILE A 17 31.76 11.49 21.84
N ASN A 18 32.63 10.51 21.58
CA ASN A 18 33.54 10.50 20.42
C ASN A 18 32.74 10.83 19.14
N LYS A 19 33.23 11.76 18.31
CA LYS A 19 32.56 12.22 17.08
C LYS A 19 32.06 11.05 16.20
N ASN A 20 32.82 9.96 16.13
CA ASN A 20 32.45 8.76 15.38
C ASN A 20 31.26 8.03 16.00
N ILE A 21 31.22 7.90 17.33
CA ILE A 21 30.11 7.30 18.08
C ILE A 21 28.87 8.21 17.99
N GLY A 22 29.05 9.53 18.09
CA GLY A 22 27.98 10.51 17.94
C GLY A 22 27.37 10.48 16.54
N ARG A 23 28.22 10.39 15.51
CA ARG A 23 27.81 10.20 14.11
C ARG A 23 27.05 8.89 13.93
N LEU A 24 27.53 7.80 14.53
CA LEU A 24 26.89 6.49 14.48
C LEU A 24 25.50 6.53 15.12
N LEU A 25 25.36 7.09 16.33
CA LEU A 25 24.07 7.23 17.03
C LEU A 25 23.09 8.10 16.26
N TYR A 26 23.56 9.19 15.64
CA TYR A 26 22.73 10.02 14.79
C TYR A 26 22.18 9.26 13.59
N LYS A 27 23.04 8.58 12.82
CA LYS A 27 22.62 7.81 11.63
C LYS A 27 21.74 6.61 11.97
N THR A 28 22.02 5.92 13.08
CA THR A 28 21.33 4.66 13.43
C THR A 28 20.01 4.89 14.18
N VAL A 29 19.90 5.95 14.97
CA VAL A 29 18.72 6.18 15.82
C VAL A 29 17.93 7.39 15.32
N ILE A 30 18.57 8.55 15.24
CA ILE A 30 17.86 9.81 14.98
C ILE A 30 17.38 9.89 13.53
N GLU A 31 18.26 9.60 12.57
CA GLU A 31 17.92 9.59 11.15
C GLU A 31 16.83 8.56 10.87
N ARG A 32 16.90 7.36 11.47
CA ARG A 32 15.84 6.33 11.34
C ARG A 32 14.50 6.80 11.90
N ILE A 33 14.47 7.47 13.04
CA ILE A 33 13.22 7.99 13.64
C ILE A 33 12.62 9.08 12.75
N LEU A 34 13.45 9.97 12.22
CA LEU A 34 12.99 11.02 11.30
C LEU A 34 12.49 10.39 9.99
N CYS A 35 13.25 9.49 9.35
CA CYS A 35 12.89 8.81 8.12
C CYS A 35 11.67 7.88 8.28
N TYR A 36 11.45 7.28 9.44
CA TYR A 36 10.24 6.49 9.72
C TYR A 36 8.98 7.35 9.56
N GLY A 37 9.04 8.60 10.00
CA GLY A 37 7.97 9.56 9.79
C GLY A 37 7.84 10.03 8.34
N ALA A 38 8.87 9.90 7.50
CA ALA A 38 8.89 10.49 6.15
C ALA A 38 7.75 9.96 5.26
N ALA A 39 7.28 8.73 5.47
CA ALA A 39 6.09 8.23 4.79
C ALA A 39 4.81 9.05 5.09
N ALA A 40 4.75 9.71 6.25
CA ALA A 40 3.64 10.54 6.69
C ALA A 40 3.79 12.04 6.36
N TRP A 41 5.00 12.53 6.06
CA TRP A 41 5.22 13.97 5.80
C TRP A 41 5.95 14.29 4.50
N GLY A 42 6.57 13.31 3.82
CA GLY A 42 7.25 13.50 2.54
C GLY A 42 6.31 14.02 1.44
N HIS A 43 5.02 13.70 1.50
CA HIS A 43 4.01 14.13 0.54
C HIS A 43 3.51 15.59 0.72
N ASN A 44 3.74 16.21 1.89
CA ASN A 44 3.28 17.57 2.24
C ASN A 44 4.44 18.39 2.83
N MET A 45 5.60 18.29 2.20
CA MET A 45 6.83 18.94 2.65
C MET A 45 6.77 20.46 2.41
N THR A 46 6.17 21.20 3.35
CA THR A 46 6.18 22.68 3.29
C THR A 46 7.51 23.25 3.78
N SER A 47 7.85 24.45 3.33
CA SER A 47 9.06 25.18 3.76
C SER A 47 9.15 25.35 5.29
N ARG A 48 8.00 25.38 5.99
CA ARG A 48 7.93 25.42 7.46
C ARG A 48 8.36 24.10 8.11
N PHE A 49 7.96 22.95 7.55
CA PHE A 49 8.40 21.64 8.02
C PHE A 49 9.88 21.39 7.71
N GLN A 50 10.33 21.82 6.54
CA GLN A 50 11.72 21.77 6.12
C GLN A 50 12.63 22.50 7.13
N LYS A 51 12.28 23.74 7.48
CA LYS A 51 12.98 24.52 8.52
C LYS A 51 12.96 23.85 9.90
N LYS A 52 11.89 23.11 10.22
CA LYS A 52 11.76 22.38 11.49
C LYS A 52 12.67 21.15 11.54
N LEU A 53 12.79 20.41 10.44
CA LEU A 53 13.73 19.29 10.31
C LEU A 53 15.18 19.78 10.37
N ASP A 54 15.50 20.87 9.69
CA ASP A 54 16.82 21.49 9.75
C ASP A 54 17.16 21.95 11.17
N SER A 55 16.18 22.52 11.90
CA SER A 55 16.35 22.91 13.30
C SER A 55 16.65 21.70 14.19
N ILE A 56 15.95 20.58 13.99
CA ILE A 56 16.20 19.33 14.72
C ILE A 56 17.57 18.76 14.37
N GLN A 57 17.92 18.63 13.08
CA GLN A 57 19.22 18.14 12.63
C GLN A 57 20.36 19.01 13.18
N ARG A 58 20.21 20.34 13.16
CA ARG A 58 21.21 21.28 13.67
C ARG A 58 21.57 21.05 15.13
N LEU A 59 20.62 20.66 15.98
CA LEU A 59 20.89 20.35 17.39
C LEU A 59 21.86 19.18 17.52
N PHE A 60 21.69 18.14 16.72
CA PHE A 60 22.59 16.98 16.72
C PHE A 60 23.94 17.30 16.07
N LEU A 61 23.95 18.10 15.00
CA LEU A 61 25.19 18.55 14.36
C LEU A 61 26.09 19.36 15.32
N LEU A 62 25.51 20.29 16.08
CA LEU A 62 26.22 21.06 17.11
C LEU A 62 26.78 20.15 18.20
N TYR A 63 25.97 19.18 18.64
CA TYR A 63 26.36 18.22 19.67
C TYR A 63 27.51 17.30 19.23
N ILE A 64 27.46 16.79 17.99
CA ILE A 64 28.51 15.92 17.43
C ILE A 64 29.79 16.70 17.12
N ALA A 65 29.66 17.93 16.61
CA ALA A 65 30.82 18.76 16.26
C ALA A 65 31.50 19.37 17.50
N GLY A 66 30.77 19.53 18.61
CA GLY A 66 31.24 20.29 19.78
C GLY A 66 31.40 21.79 19.49
N ALA A 67 30.67 22.31 18.49
CA ALA A 67 30.87 23.65 17.96
C ALA A 67 29.95 24.69 18.63
N TYR A 68 30.34 25.97 18.56
CA TYR A 68 29.53 27.07 19.09
C TYR A 68 28.16 27.15 18.41
N ARG A 69 27.13 27.59 19.16
CA ARG A 69 25.75 27.73 18.66
C ARG A 69 25.61 28.68 17.47
N THR A 70 26.57 29.57 17.25
CA THR A 70 26.64 30.52 16.13
C THR A 70 27.23 29.93 14.85
N THR A 71 27.78 28.70 14.90
CA THR A 71 28.41 28.05 13.74
C THR A 71 27.38 27.81 12.62
N PRO A 72 27.65 28.18 11.36
CA PRO A 72 26.73 27.92 10.25
C PRO A 72 26.40 26.44 10.05
N THR A 73 25.14 26.09 9.76
CA THR A 73 24.71 24.67 9.61
C THR A 73 25.47 23.95 8.51
N ALA A 74 25.75 24.63 7.39
CA ALA A 74 26.51 24.07 6.28
C ALA A 74 27.93 23.65 6.70
N ALA A 75 28.61 24.48 7.51
CA ALA A 75 29.93 24.15 8.04
C ALA A 75 29.88 22.94 8.98
N LEU A 76 28.82 22.83 9.80
CA LEU A 76 28.63 21.67 10.68
C LEU A 76 28.39 20.37 9.90
N GLN A 77 27.63 20.42 8.81
CA GLN A 77 27.38 19.26 7.94
C GLN A 77 28.68 18.73 7.33
N VAL A 78 29.55 19.62 6.86
CA VAL A 78 30.87 19.27 6.32
C VAL A 78 31.76 18.66 7.41
N VAL A 79 31.89 19.32 8.57
CA VAL A 79 32.76 18.87 9.67
C VAL A 79 32.32 17.54 10.28
N THR A 80 31.01 17.27 10.29
CA THR A 80 30.47 16.00 10.83
C THR A 80 30.36 14.90 9.76
N GLY A 81 30.51 15.24 8.47
CA GLY A 81 30.28 14.32 7.35
C GLY A 81 28.83 13.82 7.27
N LEU A 82 27.88 14.66 7.68
CA LEU A 82 26.45 14.35 7.69
C LEU A 82 25.74 15.20 6.64
N GLN A 83 25.11 14.54 5.67
CA GLN A 83 24.35 15.21 4.61
C GLN A 83 23.05 15.81 5.18
N SER A 84 22.57 16.87 4.54
CA SER A 84 21.24 17.43 4.84
C SER A 84 20.16 16.36 4.67
N LEU A 85 19.10 16.40 5.48
CA LEU A 85 17.93 15.52 5.37
C LEU A 85 17.07 15.78 4.12
N HIS A 86 17.31 16.88 3.38
CA HIS A 86 16.53 17.26 2.19
C HIS A 86 16.48 16.23 1.06
N PRO A 87 17.58 15.56 0.65
CA PRO A 87 17.58 14.63 -0.48
C PRO A 87 16.82 13.32 -0.19
N VAL A 88 16.64 12.97 1.08
CA VAL A 88 15.92 11.74 1.50
C VAL A 88 14.40 11.91 1.39
N ALA A 89 13.92 13.15 1.36
CA ALA A 89 12.50 13.48 1.34
C ALA A 89 11.89 13.60 -0.06
N ASN A 90 12.68 13.47 -1.14
CA ASN A 90 12.17 13.61 -2.50
C ASN A 90 12.55 12.41 -3.40
N PRO A 91 11.98 11.22 -3.16
CA PRO A 91 12.37 10.01 -3.88
C PRO A 91 11.53 9.87 -5.14
N GLY A 92 11.48 10.88 -6.02
CA GLY A 92 10.80 10.80 -7.33
C GLY A 92 9.37 10.24 -7.32
N PHE A 93 8.66 10.32 -6.18
CA PHE A 93 7.35 9.70 -6.00
C PHE A 93 6.27 10.68 -6.43
N GLY A 94 5.58 10.38 -7.54
CA GLY A 94 4.43 11.14 -7.97
C GLY A 94 3.23 10.92 -7.04
N PRO A 95 2.51 11.96 -6.62
CA PRO A 95 1.34 11.82 -5.74
C PRO A 95 0.18 11.03 -6.37
N THR A 96 0.17 10.90 -7.70
CA THR A 96 -0.80 10.09 -8.47
C THR A 96 -0.42 8.61 -8.57
N ASP A 97 0.82 8.26 -8.22
CA ASP A 97 1.32 6.89 -8.37
C ASP A 97 0.80 5.96 -7.27
N TYR A 98 0.22 6.51 -6.19
CA TYR A 98 -0.16 5.78 -4.98
C TYR A 98 -1.61 6.03 -4.57
N GLU A 99 -2.18 5.06 -3.86
CA GLU A 99 -3.52 5.19 -3.29
C GLU A 99 -3.62 6.34 -2.28
N SER A 100 -4.70 7.11 -2.39
CA SER A 100 -5.08 8.09 -1.38
C SER A 100 -5.89 7.42 -0.26
N LYS A 101 -5.64 7.82 0.99
CA LYS A 101 -6.53 7.44 2.10
C LYS A 101 -7.84 8.21 1.99
N SER A 102 -8.96 7.52 1.83
CA SER A 102 -10.26 8.16 2.03
C SER A 102 -10.44 8.50 3.51
N SER A 103 -10.83 9.74 3.81
CA SER A 103 -11.20 10.17 5.16
C SER A 103 -12.37 9.33 5.69
N ARG A 104 -12.37 9.12 7.01
CA ARG A 104 -13.37 8.34 7.75
C ARG A 104 -14.74 9.03 7.61
N ILE A 105 -15.65 8.46 6.83
CA ILE A 105 -17.04 8.94 6.75
C ILE A 105 -17.90 8.10 7.69
N HIS A 106 -18.76 8.78 8.46
CA HIS A 106 -19.62 8.24 9.52
C HIS A 106 -20.84 7.44 9.02
N ILE A 107 -20.86 6.99 7.76
CA ILE A 107 -21.90 6.10 7.28
C ILE A 107 -21.29 4.70 7.29
N HIS A 108 -21.83 3.81 8.12
CA HIS A 108 -21.36 2.43 8.22
C HIS A 108 -22.03 1.59 7.11
N PRO A 109 -21.35 1.31 5.98
CA PRO A 109 -21.97 0.65 4.81
C PRO A 109 -22.47 -0.76 5.09
N ASN A 110 -22.03 -1.38 6.20
CA ASN A 110 -22.44 -2.72 6.61
C ASN A 110 -23.94 -2.86 6.88
N PHE A 111 -24.67 -1.76 7.13
CA PHE A 111 -26.09 -1.82 7.50
C PHE A 111 -27.04 -2.03 6.31
N LEU A 112 -26.57 -1.86 5.06
CA LEU A 112 -27.44 -1.90 3.88
C LEU A 112 -27.21 -3.11 2.94
N LEU A 113 -26.07 -3.78 3.03
CA LEU A 113 -25.70 -4.89 2.13
C LEU A 113 -26.01 -6.30 2.67
N HIS A 114 -26.61 -6.41 3.87
CA HIS A 114 -26.83 -7.70 4.54
C HIS A 114 -27.63 -8.71 3.70
N ASN A 115 -28.52 -8.22 2.83
CA ASN A 115 -29.33 -9.08 1.96
C ASN A 115 -28.65 -9.44 0.63
N GLN A 116 -27.55 -8.78 0.27
CA GLN A 116 -26.83 -9.01 -0.99
C GLN A 116 -25.58 -9.86 -0.80
N ILE A 117 -25.03 -9.99 0.42
CA ILE A 117 -23.81 -10.76 0.68
C ILE A 117 -24.16 -12.01 1.50
N SER A 118 -23.85 -13.18 0.96
CA SER A 118 -24.05 -14.48 1.62
C SER A 118 -22.75 -15.24 1.78
N PHE A 119 -22.61 -15.97 2.90
CA PHE A 119 -21.55 -16.93 3.14
C PHE A 119 -22.21 -18.31 3.07
N ALA A 120 -21.99 -19.06 1.99
CA ALA A 120 -22.60 -20.37 1.81
C ALA A 120 -21.51 -21.44 1.81
N GLU A 121 -21.61 -22.40 2.74
CA GLU A 121 -20.70 -23.56 2.81
C GLU A 121 -21.14 -24.70 1.87
N ASN A 122 -22.43 -24.78 1.55
CA ASN A 122 -23.02 -25.86 0.74
C ASN A 122 -23.40 -25.33 -0.65
N HIS A 123 -22.48 -25.45 -1.61
CA HIS A 123 -22.75 -25.08 -3.01
C HIS A 123 -23.28 -26.28 -3.79
N ILE A 124 -24.55 -26.23 -4.20
CA ILE A 124 -25.06 -27.07 -5.28
C ILE A 124 -25.01 -26.22 -6.54
N ASP A 125 -24.02 -26.50 -7.39
CA ASP A 125 -23.86 -25.82 -8.67
C ASP A 125 -24.91 -26.35 -9.64
N SER A 126 -26.02 -25.62 -9.80
CA SER A 126 -27.13 -26.04 -10.65
C SER A 126 -26.84 -25.85 -12.15
N GLY A 127 -25.59 -25.56 -12.55
CA GLY A 127 -25.20 -25.25 -13.93
C GLY A 127 -25.70 -23.87 -14.41
N VAL A 128 -26.28 -23.07 -13.50
CA VAL A 128 -26.85 -21.75 -13.81
C VAL A 128 -25.73 -20.77 -14.10
N LYS A 129 -25.95 -19.91 -15.11
CA LYS A 129 -25.06 -18.81 -15.48
C LYS A 129 -24.63 -17.97 -14.26
N ALA A 130 -23.34 -17.97 -13.96
CA ALA A 130 -22.75 -17.24 -12.83
C ALA A 130 -21.45 -16.53 -13.25
N ILE A 131 -21.08 -15.49 -12.52
CA ILE A 131 -19.82 -14.77 -12.75
C ILE A 131 -18.88 -15.07 -11.60
N TYR A 132 -17.71 -15.58 -11.95
CA TYR A 132 -16.64 -15.86 -11.01
C TYR A 132 -15.60 -14.78 -11.16
N THR A 133 -14.98 -14.41 -10.04
CA THR A 133 -13.99 -13.35 -9.95
C THR A 133 -12.82 -13.87 -9.17
N ASP A 134 -11.61 -13.53 -9.60
CA ASP A 134 -10.41 -13.91 -8.88
C ASP A 134 -9.26 -12.93 -9.11
N GLY A 135 -8.27 -12.98 -8.22
CA GLY A 135 -7.06 -12.19 -8.29
C GLY A 135 -5.85 -13.04 -7.93
N SER A 136 -4.78 -12.93 -8.72
CA SER A 136 -3.54 -13.65 -8.47
C SER A 136 -2.36 -12.70 -8.38
N LYS A 137 -1.35 -13.10 -7.61
CA LYS A 137 -0.08 -12.39 -7.53
C LYS A 137 1.07 -13.38 -7.57
N THR A 138 2.04 -13.07 -8.42
CA THR A 138 3.34 -13.74 -8.48
C THR A 138 4.44 -12.68 -8.42
N ASP A 139 5.70 -13.11 -8.47
CA ASP A 139 6.84 -12.20 -8.56
C ASP A 139 6.89 -11.46 -9.91
N GLU A 140 6.25 -12.01 -10.95
CA GLU A 140 6.20 -11.43 -12.29
C GLU A 140 5.16 -10.30 -12.41
N GLY A 141 4.07 -10.37 -11.63
CA GLY A 141 3.01 -9.38 -11.71
C GLY A 141 1.79 -9.74 -10.90
N THR A 142 0.71 -9.00 -11.16
CA THR A 142 -0.58 -9.20 -10.50
C THR A 142 -1.66 -9.30 -11.59
N GLY A 143 -2.53 -10.30 -11.49
CA GLY A 143 -3.59 -10.57 -12.45
C GLY A 143 -4.95 -10.46 -11.81
N SER A 144 -5.93 -9.94 -12.53
CA SER A 144 -7.31 -9.75 -12.09
C SER A 144 -8.26 -10.26 -13.17
N ILE A 145 -9.27 -11.05 -12.81
CA ILE A 145 -10.17 -11.63 -13.81
C ILE A 145 -11.61 -11.66 -13.35
N TYR A 146 -12.53 -11.61 -14.31
CA TYR A 146 -13.84 -12.23 -14.14
C TYR A 146 -14.12 -13.18 -15.30
N CYS A 147 -14.89 -14.23 -15.04
CA CYS A 147 -15.37 -15.13 -16.08
C CYS A 147 -16.82 -15.50 -15.83
N ILE A 148 -17.60 -15.50 -16.90
CA ILE A 148 -18.98 -15.93 -16.92
C ILE A 148 -19.00 -17.40 -17.29
N LEU A 149 -19.47 -18.25 -16.38
CA LEU A 149 -19.64 -19.67 -16.61
C LEU A 149 -21.11 -20.01 -16.75
N GLU A 150 -21.45 -20.82 -17.74
CA GLU A 150 -22.77 -21.43 -17.93
C GLU A 150 -22.56 -22.90 -18.26
N ASN A 151 -23.21 -23.82 -17.51
CA ASN A 151 -22.99 -25.27 -17.65
C ASN A 151 -21.50 -25.67 -17.64
N TYR A 152 -20.71 -25.09 -16.71
CA TYR A 152 -19.26 -25.32 -16.58
C TYR A 152 -18.40 -24.92 -17.78
N ARG A 153 -18.94 -24.15 -18.73
CA ARG A 153 -18.19 -23.58 -19.86
C ARG A 153 -18.06 -22.08 -19.69
N ILE A 154 -16.87 -21.55 -19.95
CA ILE A 154 -16.67 -20.10 -20.03
C ILE A 154 -17.36 -19.59 -21.30
N ILE A 155 -18.32 -18.69 -21.14
CA ILE A 155 -18.99 -18.03 -22.27
C ILE A 155 -18.41 -16.64 -22.54
N ALA A 156 -17.84 -16.00 -21.53
CA ALA A 156 -17.16 -14.71 -21.63
C ALA A 156 -16.18 -14.56 -20.47
N SER A 157 -15.11 -13.79 -20.66
CA SER A 157 -14.17 -13.46 -19.60
C SER A 157 -13.50 -12.13 -19.87
N TRP A 158 -12.99 -11.52 -18.80
CA TRP A 158 -12.10 -10.38 -18.86
C TRP A 158 -10.86 -10.69 -18.03
N GLN A 159 -9.71 -10.24 -18.51
CA GLN A 159 -8.41 -10.44 -17.87
C GLN A 159 -7.63 -9.13 -17.85
N GLY A 160 -7.40 -8.60 -16.66
CA GLY A 160 -6.59 -7.42 -16.41
C GLY A 160 -5.21 -7.76 -15.89
N LYS A 161 -4.19 -7.22 -16.55
CA LYS A 161 -2.79 -7.26 -16.13
C LYS A 161 -2.47 -6.00 -15.33
N LEU A 162 -2.16 -6.19 -14.04
CA LEU A 162 -1.75 -5.13 -13.12
C LEU A 162 -0.23 -5.11 -12.93
N ASP A 163 0.29 -4.01 -12.39
CA ASP A 163 1.71 -3.91 -12.06
C ASP A 163 2.11 -4.86 -10.92
N ARG A 164 3.37 -5.28 -10.90
CA ARG A 164 3.94 -6.12 -9.84
C ARG A 164 3.87 -5.49 -8.46
N SER A 165 3.77 -4.17 -8.37
CA SER A 165 3.59 -3.45 -7.11
C SER A 165 2.18 -3.54 -6.55
N ASN A 166 1.18 -3.89 -7.38
CA ASN A 166 -0.19 -4.07 -6.93
C ASN A 166 -0.34 -5.32 -6.07
N SER A 167 -1.35 -5.34 -5.20
CA SER A 167 -1.62 -6.47 -4.30
C SER A 167 -2.68 -7.42 -4.86
N VAL A 168 -2.68 -8.69 -4.40
CA VAL A 168 -3.77 -9.64 -4.68
C VAL A 168 -5.13 -9.02 -4.36
N PHE A 169 -5.20 -8.34 -3.21
CA PHE A 169 -6.40 -7.66 -2.75
C PHE A 169 -6.93 -6.62 -3.74
N GLN A 170 -6.05 -5.83 -4.37
CA GLN A 170 -6.44 -4.88 -5.41
C GLN A 170 -6.96 -5.60 -6.66
N ALA A 171 -6.32 -6.71 -7.05
CA ALA A 171 -6.75 -7.53 -8.17
C ALA A 171 -8.15 -8.13 -7.96
N GLU A 172 -8.41 -8.72 -6.79
CA GLU A 172 -9.72 -9.29 -6.47
C GLU A 172 -10.81 -8.21 -6.49
N ILE A 173 -10.54 -7.05 -5.89
CA ILE A 173 -11.47 -5.91 -5.90
C ILE A 173 -11.72 -5.39 -7.32
N LEU A 174 -10.69 -5.30 -8.16
CA LEU A 174 -10.86 -4.88 -9.55
C LEU A 174 -11.72 -5.88 -10.32
N ALA A 175 -11.48 -7.18 -10.14
CA ALA A 175 -12.24 -8.26 -10.75
C ALA A 175 -13.74 -8.12 -10.45
N ILE A 176 -14.06 -7.83 -9.19
CA ILE A 176 -15.43 -7.59 -8.72
C ILE A 176 -16.05 -6.38 -9.40
N ARG A 177 -15.32 -5.26 -9.47
CA ARG A 177 -15.83 -4.04 -10.09
C ARG A 177 -16.18 -4.31 -11.56
N MET A 178 -15.26 -4.93 -12.30
CA MET A 178 -15.46 -5.27 -13.71
C MET A 178 -16.63 -6.26 -13.89
N ALA A 179 -16.76 -7.23 -12.97
CA ALA A 179 -17.87 -8.18 -12.98
C ALA A 179 -19.22 -7.51 -12.72
N ILE A 180 -19.30 -6.54 -11.80
CA ILE A 180 -20.52 -5.76 -11.55
C ILE A 180 -20.88 -4.95 -12.79
N GLU A 181 -19.92 -4.24 -13.38
CA GLU A 181 -20.14 -3.46 -14.61
C GLU A 181 -20.66 -4.34 -15.76
N ALA A 182 -20.11 -5.55 -15.91
CA ALA A 182 -20.60 -6.54 -16.87
C ALA A 182 -22.00 -7.07 -16.49
N ALA A 183 -22.25 -7.37 -15.22
CA ALA A 183 -23.52 -7.88 -14.72
C ALA A 183 -24.67 -6.88 -14.90
N SER A 184 -24.41 -5.59 -14.69
CA SER A 184 -25.37 -4.51 -14.91
C SER A 184 -25.93 -4.49 -16.34
N SER A 185 -25.13 -4.90 -17.33
CA SER A 185 -25.59 -5.02 -18.72
C SER A 185 -26.50 -6.24 -18.95
N LEU A 186 -26.40 -7.27 -18.10
CA LEU A 186 -27.05 -8.59 -18.28
C LEU A 186 -28.44 -8.72 -17.62
N HIS A 187 -28.92 -7.72 -16.87
CA HIS A 187 -30.28 -7.65 -16.26
C HIS A 187 -30.72 -8.90 -15.45
N ARG A 188 -29.79 -9.66 -14.87
CA ARG A 188 -30.11 -10.89 -14.11
C ARG A 188 -29.34 -10.98 -12.79
N PRO A 189 -29.91 -11.68 -11.78
CA PRO A 189 -29.23 -11.89 -10.52
C PRO A 189 -28.03 -12.80 -10.72
N ILE A 190 -26.84 -12.22 -10.59
CA ILE A 190 -25.57 -12.92 -10.75
C ILE A 190 -24.98 -13.16 -9.37
N LYS A 191 -24.52 -14.40 -9.14
CA LYS A 191 -23.77 -14.81 -7.95
C LYS A 191 -22.28 -14.58 -8.22
N MET A 192 -21.60 -13.82 -7.35
CA MET A 192 -20.16 -13.52 -7.46
C MET A 192 -19.38 -13.95 -6.21
N ALA A 193 -18.19 -14.52 -6.40
CA ALA A 193 -17.30 -14.95 -5.31
C ALA A 193 -16.46 -13.79 -4.75
N ILE A 194 -16.71 -13.34 -3.51
CA ILE A 194 -16.06 -12.13 -2.96
C ILE A 194 -15.47 -12.24 -1.57
N LEU A 195 -14.26 -11.67 -1.47
CA LEU A 195 -13.41 -11.41 -0.31
C LEU A 195 -13.98 -10.43 0.75
N ASN A 196 -13.42 -10.52 1.95
CA ASN A 196 -13.73 -9.83 3.21
C ASN A 196 -14.39 -8.42 3.09
N PRO A 197 -15.67 -8.26 3.50
CA PRO A 197 -16.42 -7.01 3.38
C PRO A 197 -15.98 -5.87 4.32
N LYS A 198 -14.97 -6.06 5.19
CA LYS A 198 -14.51 -5.08 6.18
C LYS A 198 -13.41 -4.12 5.69
N SER A 199 -13.16 -4.03 4.38
CA SER A 199 -12.05 -3.21 3.87
C SER A 199 -12.37 -1.71 3.86
N HIS A 200 -11.36 -0.90 4.20
CA HIS A 200 -11.39 0.57 4.15
C HIS A 200 -10.83 1.14 2.82
N HIS A 201 -10.68 0.30 1.80
CA HIS A 201 -10.12 0.67 0.51
C HIS A 201 -11.08 1.54 -0.32
N SER A 202 -10.57 2.54 -1.05
CA SER A 202 -11.39 3.45 -1.89
C SER A 202 -12.23 2.68 -2.91
N ILE A 203 -11.61 1.74 -3.64
CA ILE A 203 -12.32 0.88 -4.60
C ILE A 203 -13.33 -0.06 -3.91
N ALA A 204 -13.06 -0.56 -2.69
CA ALA A 204 -14.05 -1.35 -1.95
C ALA A 204 -15.32 -0.53 -1.65
N ARG A 205 -15.17 0.77 -1.41
CA ARG A 205 -16.29 1.69 -1.22
C ARG A 205 -17.03 1.96 -2.53
N GLU A 206 -16.34 2.10 -3.65
CA GLU A 206 -16.98 2.18 -4.98
C GLU A 206 -17.85 0.94 -5.23
N ILE A 207 -17.32 -0.25 -4.96
CA ILE A 207 -18.06 -1.52 -5.08
C ILE A 207 -19.30 -1.52 -4.19
N GLN A 208 -19.20 -1.06 -2.93
CA GLN A 208 -20.36 -0.98 -2.05
C GLN A 208 -21.46 -0.08 -2.64
N ILE A 209 -21.09 1.07 -3.20
CA ILE A 209 -22.04 2.00 -3.85
C ILE A 209 -22.64 1.35 -5.12
N LEU A 210 -21.82 0.68 -5.92
CA LEU A 210 -22.27 -0.04 -7.11
C LEU A 210 -23.25 -1.16 -6.76
N LEU A 211 -23.01 -1.93 -5.68
CA LEU A 211 -23.93 -2.97 -5.23
C LEU A 211 -25.26 -2.41 -4.74
N LEU A 212 -25.24 -1.27 -4.03
CA LEU A 212 -26.46 -0.60 -3.56
C LEU A 212 -27.33 -0.09 -4.72
N SER A 213 -26.73 0.30 -5.85
CA SER A 213 -27.45 0.67 -7.07
C SER A 213 -27.99 -0.54 -7.85
N HIS A 214 -27.44 -1.75 -7.61
CA HIS A 214 -27.81 -2.98 -8.32
C HIS A 214 -28.35 -4.06 -7.36
N LYS A 215 -29.55 -3.85 -6.82
CA LYS A 215 -30.18 -4.72 -5.80
C LYS A 215 -30.36 -6.19 -6.21
N HIS A 216 -30.34 -6.49 -7.50
CA HIS A 216 -30.47 -7.85 -8.03
C HIS A 216 -29.14 -8.63 -8.00
N ILE A 217 -28.01 -7.95 -7.81
CA ILE A 217 -26.70 -8.58 -7.73
C ILE A 217 -26.49 -9.14 -6.33
N HIS A 218 -26.09 -10.41 -6.25
CA HIS A 218 -25.81 -11.10 -4.99
C HIS A 218 -24.37 -11.61 -4.96
N LEU A 219 -23.65 -11.25 -3.92
CA LEU A 219 -22.32 -11.75 -3.62
C LEU A 219 -22.43 -13.00 -2.76
N ARG A 220 -21.65 -14.00 -3.09
CA ARG A 220 -21.53 -15.25 -2.36
C ARG A 220 -20.08 -15.62 -2.21
N TRP A 221 -19.56 -15.61 -0.99
CA TRP A 221 -18.19 -16.11 -0.79
C TRP A 221 -18.12 -17.63 -1.01
N LEU A 222 -17.14 -18.06 -1.79
CA LEU A 222 -16.80 -19.47 -2.02
C LEU A 222 -15.40 -19.73 -1.51
N LYS A 223 -15.21 -20.86 -0.83
CA LYS A 223 -13.90 -21.26 -0.32
C LYS A 223 -13.00 -21.70 -1.48
N ALA A 224 -11.78 -21.17 -1.51
CA ALA A 224 -10.75 -21.58 -2.46
C ALA A 224 -10.27 -23.02 -2.20
N HIS A 225 -9.83 -23.71 -3.26
CA HIS A 225 -9.15 -25.01 -3.21
C HIS A 225 -9.92 -26.18 -2.57
N VAL A 226 -11.25 -26.21 -2.69
CA VAL A 226 -12.10 -27.33 -2.23
C VAL A 226 -12.52 -28.25 -3.40
N GLY A 227 -11.87 -28.15 -4.57
CA GLY A 227 -12.16 -29.02 -5.72
C GLY A 227 -13.49 -28.73 -6.44
N TYR A 228 -14.08 -27.54 -6.22
CA TYR A 228 -15.22 -27.10 -7.01
C TYR A 228 -14.75 -26.68 -8.41
N SER A 229 -15.18 -27.41 -9.43
CA SER A 229 -14.81 -27.19 -10.83
C SER A 229 -15.11 -25.77 -11.33
N GLY A 230 -16.11 -25.09 -10.76
CA GLY A 230 -16.39 -23.68 -11.06
C GLY A 230 -15.36 -22.66 -10.53
N ASN A 231 -14.55 -23.03 -9.52
CA ASN A 231 -13.62 -22.12 -8.84
C ASN A 231 -12.14 -22.32 -9.23
N GLU A 232 -11.79 -23.45 -9.83
CA GLU A 232 -10.41 -23.72 -10.30
C GLU A 232 -10.07 -22.96 -11.58
N CYS A 233 -11.06 -22.77 -12.45
CA CYS A 233 -10.91 -22.07 -13.70
C CYS A 233 -10.56 -20.56 -13.53
N PRO A 234 -11.25 -19.81 -12.65
CA PRO A 234 -10.86 -18.46 -12.25
C PRO A 234 -9.41 -18.32 -11.77
N ASP A 235 -8.93 -19.22 -10.92
CA ASP A 235 -7.57 -19.16 -10.36
C ASP A 235 -6.49 -19.32 -11.44
N GLN A 236 -6.72 -20.26 -12.37
CA GLN A 236 -5.81 -20.46 -13.49
C GLN A 236 -5.82 -19.25 -14.44
N LEU A 237 -6.99 -18.70 -14.75
CA LEU A 237 -7.11 -17.49 -15.58
C LEU A 237 -6.45 -16.28 -14.91
N ALA A 238 -6.54 -16.16 -13.59
CA ALA A 238 -5.92 -15.06 -12.84
C ALA A 238 -4.39 -15.10 -12.92
N LYS A 239 -3.80 -16.29 -12.95
CA LYS A 239 -2.36 -16.47 -13.20
C LYS A 239 -1.99 -16.13 -14.64
N GLU A 240 -2.81 -16.56 -15.60
CA GLU A 240 -2.58 -16.25 -17.02
C GLU A 240 -2.71 -14.75 -17.33
N ALA A 241 -3.61 -14.04 -16.65
CA ALA A 241 -3.83 -12.60 -16.80
C ALA A 241 -2.56 -11.78 -16.51
N ILE A 242 -1.63 -12.30 -15.70
CA ILE A 242 -0.33 -11.64 -15.43
C ILE A 242 0.50 -11.46 -16.71
N THR A 243 0.39 -12.39 -17.66
CA THR A 243 1.16 -12.37 -18.90
C THR A 243 0.32 -11.97 -20.11
N LYS A 244 -0.91 -12.49 -20.20
CA LYS A 244 -1.80 -12.36 -21.36
C LYS A 244 -2.92 -11.33 -21.20
N GLY A 245 -3.15 -10.84 -19.98
CA GLY A 245 -4.23 -9.88 -19.71
C GLY A 245 -3.96 -8.50 -20.29
N ASP A 246 -5.03 -7.74 -20.48
CA ASP A 246 -4.95 -6.35 -20.95
C ASP A 246 -4.35 -5.47 -19.86
N PRO A 247 -3.35 -4.61 -20.17
CA PRO A 247 -2.76 -3.72 -19.19
C PRO A 247 -3.80 -2.81 -18.53
N PHE A 248 -3.89 -2.86 -17.21
CA PHE A 248 -4.78 -2.03 -16.42
C PHE A 248 -3.97 -1.27 -15.36
N PHE A 249 -4.08 0.06 -15.36
CA PHE A 249 -3.33 0.90 -14.44
C PHE A 249 -4.10 1.13 -13.15
N LEU A 250 -3.52 0.69 -12.03
CA LEU A 250 -3.99 1.02 -10.69
C LEU A 250 -2.89 1.73 -9.90
N PRO A 251 -3.23 2.72 -9.06
CA PRO A 251 -2.30 3.29 -8.11
C PRO A 251 -1.68 2.21 -7.22
N LYS A 252 -0.41 2.38 -6.89
CA LYS A 252 0.31 1.44 -6.04
C LYS A 252 -0.21 1.53 -4.60
N PRO A 253 -0.27 0.40 -3.87
CA PRO A 253 -0.77 0.40 -2.51
C PRO A 253 0.20 1.11 -1.57
N LEU A 254 -0.32 1.75 -0.52
CA LEU A 254 0.53 2.45 0.46
C LEU A 254 1.51 1.52 1.20
N SER A 255 1.20 0.21 1.28
CA SER A 255 2.13 -0.80 1.80
C SER A 255 3.39 -0.92 0.93
N TYR A 256 3.24 -0.81 -0.40
CA TYR A 256 4.35 -0.82 -1.34
C TYR A 256 5.22 0.44 -1.21
N LEU A 257 4.61 1.63 -1.10
CA LEU A 257 5.34 2.87 -0.82
C LEU A 257 6.19 2.77 0.46
N LYS A 258 5.62 2.23 1.55
CA LYS A 258 6.35 2.02 2.80
C LYS A 258 7.54 1.07 2.62
N ALA A 259 7.38 0.02 1.84
CA ALA A 259 8.45 -0.93 1.54
C ALA A 259 9.56 -0.27 0.71
N GLU A 260 9.22 0.55 -0.28
CA GLU A 260 10.20 1.29 -1.09
C GLU A 260 10.95 2.33 -0.27
N ILE A 261 10.27 3.12 0.56
CA ILE A 261 10.92 4.08 1.47
C ILE A 261 11.88 3.36 2.40
N LYS A 262 11.45 2.24 2.98
CA LYS A 262 12.30 1.42 3.87
C LYS A 262 13.55 0.92 3.12
N SER A 263 13.37 0.37 1.91
CA SER A 263 14.47 -0.11 1.07
C SER A 263 15.45 1.00 0.68
N ALA A 264 14.93 2.16 0.26
CA ALA A 264 15.74 3.33 -0.08
C ALA A 264 16.56 3.82 1.12
N ALA A 265 15.95 3.89 2.31
CA ALA A 265 16.64 4.26 3.54
C ALA A 265 17.76 3.25 3.89
N PHE A 266 17.53 1.95 3.74
CA PHE A 266 18.57 0.93 3.96
C PHE A 266 19.73 1.05 2.96
N LYS A 267 19.44 1.25 1.67
CA LYS A 267 20.47 1.44 0.63
C LYS A 267 21.30 2.70 0.88
N HIS A 268 20.66 3.78 1.31
CA HIS A 268 21.35 5.02 1.66
C HIS A 268 22.32 4.81 2.85
N LEU A 269 21.87 4.13 3.90
CA LEU A 269 22.69 3.80 5.06
C LEU A 269 23.88 2.90 4.69
N ALA A 270 23.68 1.89 3.84
CA ALA A 270 24.74 1.00 3.39
C ALA A 270 25.84 1.74 2.61
N ARG A 271 25.48 2.70 1.75
CA ARG A 271 26.42 3.53 0.99
C ARG A 271 27.26 4.48 1.86
N GLN A 272 26.82 4.79 3.07
CA GLN A 272 27.51 5.70 3.96
C GLN A 272 28.37 5.00 5.03
N MET A 273 28.29 3.66 5.12
CA MET A 273 29.06 2.84 6.05
C MET A 273 30.19 2.05 5.39
N GLY A 274 30.19 1.95 4.05
CA GLY A 274 31.36 1.58 3.25
C GLY A 274 32.21 2.81 2.95
#